data_AF-A0A0M8WDL4-F1
#
_entry.id   AF-A0A0M8WDL4-F1
#
_cell.length_a   1.000
_cell.length_b   1.000
_cell.length_c   1.000
_cell.angle_alpha   90.00
_cell.angle_beta   90.00
_cell.angle_gamma   90.00
#
_symmetry.space_group_name_H-M   'P 1'
#
loop_
_entity.id
_entity.type
_entity.pdbx_description
1 polymer ?
#
loop_
_entity_poly.entity_id
_entity_poly.type
_entity_poly.pdbx_seq_one_letter_code
_entity_poly.pdbx_strand_id
1 'polypeptide(L)'
;MDDPDVSYTVILVEGEQLPLAVVRRTGRREEAFTHTLRWEPSDLLSRVPAEPTWTARPAEAGYANGFLVELVREVRARQHLSEFADFKYFAVFRTAVDVLDLGLAHMLVRRPEFHGDQEYAGHHMWEDTDALHDIDRGEDMRREYVAISADEAAALKQRIDTRWENEVLRYHVVRIGGTPFAVAGVPRNPHSAVGPVMFNGEGGFVRGDLLSQVADAPRCSVEEVPLDHAVSVMSALVEFQRHRSRAELTGGHAVFAHHQDRLDLDSAYALVQTPEPHHRYVLPLSHAEAHHLHLRLTMRAARRAARPVDGHYYFAVLASLRDAAEPDRAFSLIRCPADAAPRWELFLRPGEWLPTSSPLTLVTLPIGAEQVERITAALAGRTRHLQIVNGEPGFLRIVRWTPASEETREGPDGPWQPCYLIGRWRDEPTWTITEPGWPVER
;
A
#
# COMPACT_ATOMS: atom_id res chain seq x y z
N MET A 1 17.05 3.29 26.95
CA MET A 1 17.97 2.87 28.02
C MET A 1 17.11 2.00 28.91
N ASP A 2 17.22 0.69 28.75
CA ASP A 2 16.28 -0.25 29.36
C ASP A 2 16.43 -0.24 30.88
N ASP A 3 15.29 -0.25 31.56
CA ASP A 3 15.24 -0.42 33.01
C ASP A 3 15.81 -1.82 33.35
N PRO A 4 16.90 -1.91 34.12
CA PRO A 4 17.55 -3.18 34.44
C PRO A 4 16.62 -4.17 35.16
N ASP A 5 15.49 -3.70 35.68
CA ASP A 5 14.49 -4.53 36.37
C ASP A 5 13.45 -5.15 35.42
N VAL A 6 13.57 -4.96 34.10
CA VAL A 6 12.66 -5.54 33.10
C VAL A 6 13.26 -6.80 32.49
N SER A 7 12.53 -7.90 32.58
CA SER A 7 12.85 -9.15 31.89
C SER A 7 11.81 -9.47 30.82
N TYR A 8 12.25 -10.02 29.69
CA TYR A 8 11.38 -10.40 28.58
C TYR A 8 11.34 -11.92 28.41
N THR A 9 10.18 -12.44 28.02
CA THR A 9 9.98 -13.85 27.71
C THR A 9 9.03 -13.95 26.51
N VAL A 10 9.45 -14.68 25.48
CA VAL A 10 8.64 -14.93 24.28
C VAL A 10 7.86 -16.22 24.48
N ILE A 11 6.56 -16.17 24.24
CA ILE A 11 5.66 -17.32 24.30
C ILE A 11 5.39 -17.80 22.89
N LEU A 12 5.81 -19.02 22.58
CA LEU A 12 5.62 -19.67 21.28
C LEU A 12 4.61 -20.80 21.42
N VAL A 13 3.86 -21.08 20.35
CA VAL A 13 2.91 -22.19 20.25
C VAL A 13 3.36 -23.11 19.12
N GLU A 14 3.40 -24.41 19.39
CA GLU A 14 3.77 -25.41 18.39
C GLU A 14 2.86 -25.32 17.15
N GLY A 15 3.47 -25.22 15.96
CA GLY A 15 2.78 -25.11 14.68
C GLY A 15 2.37 -23.70 14.26
N GLU A 16 2.49 -22.70 15.16
CA GLU A 16 2.20 -21.30 14.82
C GLU A 16 3.42 -20.60 14.25
N GLN A 17 3.21 -19.77 13.22
CA GLN A 17 4.28 -18.98 12.60
C GLN A 17 4.69 -17.77 13.45
N LEU A 18 3.77 -17.21 14.23
CA LEU A 18 4.02 -16.05 15.07
C LEU A 18 4.07 -16.44 16.55
N PRO A 19 4.84 -15.73 17.37
CA PRO A 19 4.69 -15.86 18.81
C PRO A 19 3.26 -15.54 19.24
N LEU A 20 2.79 -16.25 20.27
CA LEU A 20 1.52 -15.94 20.93
C LEU A 20 1.60 -14.57 21.62
N ALA A 21 2.72 -14.34 22.30
CA ALA A 21 2.96 -13.11 23.03
C ALA A 21 4.45 -12.85 23.29
N VAL A 22 4.79 -11.59 23.49
CA VAL A 22 6.01 -11.20 24.21
C VAL A 22 5.58 -10.70 25.58
N VAL A 23 6.08 -11.34 26.64
CA VAL A 23 5.80 -11.00 28.02
C VAL A 23 6.95 -10.16 28.56
N ARG A 24 6.62 -9.03 29.19
CA ARG A 24 7.57 -8.26 30.01
C ARG A 24 7.19 -8.38 31.47
N ARG A 25 8.19 -8.53 32.34
CA ARG A 25 8.02 -8.52 33.79
C ARG A 25 8.84 -7.42 34.42
N THR A 26 8.17 -6.61 35.24
CA THR A 26 8.79 -5.56 36.05
C THR A 26 8.46 -5.84 37.52
N GLY A 27 9.43 -6.40 38.25
CA GLY A 27 9.21 -6.94 39.60
C GLY A 27 8.15 -8.04 39.62
N ARG A 28 6.98 -7.77 40.24
CA ARG A 28 5.84 -8.70 40.33
C ARG A 28 4.78 -8.49 39.25
N ARG A 29 4.86 -7.40 38.47
CA ARG A 29 3.91 -7.10 37.42
C ARG A 29 4.30 -7.85 36.16
N GLU A 30 3.34 -8.53 35.56
CA GLU A 30 3.45 -9.17 34.26
C GLU A 30 2.53 -8.47 33.27
N GLU A 31 3.05 -8.14 32.10
CA GLU A 31 2.28 -7.64 30.97
C GLU A 31 2.66 -8.41 29.72
N ALA A 32 1.69 -8.68 28.86
CA ALA A 32 1.89 -9.33 27.58
C ALA A 32 1.53 -8.40 26.43
N PHE A 33 2.36 -8.41 25.40
CA PHE A 33 2.06 -7.87 24.09
C PHE A 33 1.62 -9.04 23.19
N THR A 34 0.35 -9.05 22.84
CA THR A 34 -0.30 -10.15 22.08
C THR A 34 -0.75 -9.67 20.71
N HIS A 35 -1.53 -10.48 19.98
CA HIS A 35 -2.14 -10.10 18.69
C HIS A 35 -3.15 -8.94 18.81
N THR A 36 -3.44 -8.44 20.01
CA THR A 36 -4.16 -7.17 20.24
C THR A 36 -3.29 -5.93 20.03
N LEU A 37 -1.98 -6.10 19.84
CA LEU A 37 -1.00 -5.05 19.56
C LEU A 37 -0.88 -3.97 20.64
N ARG A 38 -1.07 -4.38 21.90
CA ARG A 38 -0.97 -3.52 23.08
C ARG A 38 -0.44 -4.31 24.28
N TRP A 39 0.26 -3.61 25.18
CA TRP A 39 0.66 -4.16 26.46
C TRP A 39 -0.53 -4.22 27.40
N GLU A 40 -0.88 -5.42 27.85
CA GLU A 40 -1.97 -5.64 28.80
C GLU A 40 -1.50 -6.49 29.97
N PRO A 41 -2.08 -6.34 31.19
CA PRO A 41 -1.83 -7.26 32.28
C PRO A 41 -2.04 -8.72 31.87
N SER A 42 -1.16 -9.61 32.31
CA SER A 42 -1.11 -11.01 31.86
C SER A 42 -0.81 -11.98 33.01
N ASP A 43 -1.20 -13.24 32.82
CA ASP A 43 -0.83 -14.40 33.64
C ASP A 43 -0.22 -15.55 32.80
N LEU A 44 0.14 -15.30 31.54
CA LEU A 44 0.64 -16.27 30.57
C LEU A 44 1.80 -17.11 31.11
N LEU A 45 2.76 -16.54 31.85
CA LEU A 45 3.89 -17.31 32.35
C LEU A 45 3.47 -18.37 33.38
N SER A 46 2.41 -18.12 34.13
CA SER A 46 1.84 -19.10 35.06
C SER A 46 1.03 -20.19 34.36
N ARG A 47 0.54 -19.92 33.13
CA ARG A 47 -0.27 -20.82 32.32
C ARG A 47 0.57 -21.78 31.47
N VAL A 48 1.75 -21.35 31.01
CA VAL A 48 2.64 -22.17 30.16
C VAL A 48 2.84 -23.60 30.68
N PRO A 49 3.07 -23.87 31.98
CA PRO A 49 3.22 -25.24 32.49
C PRO A 49 1.99 -26.14 32.30
N ALA A 50 0.79 -25.56 32.15
CA ALA A 50 -0.46 -26.28 31.94
C ALA A 50 -0.82 -26.45 30.45
N GLU A 51 -0.12 -25.76 29.54
CA GLU A 51 -0.40 -25.73 28.10
C GLU A 51 0.72 -26.48 27.34
N PRO A 52 0.51 -27.76 26.97
CA PRO A 52 1.60 -28.63 26.49
C PRO A 52 2.21 -28.23 25.15
N THR A 53 1.50 -27.45 24.33
CA THR A 53 1.99 -26.94 23.05
C THR A 53 2.69 -25.60 23.18
N TRP A 54 2.74 -25.00 24.38
CA TRP A 54 3.31 -23.68 24.61
C TRP A 54 4.74 -23.80 25.13
N THR A 55 5.62 -22.93 24.66
CA THR A 55 6.98 -22.81 25.17
C THR A 55 7.29 -21.37 25.55
N ALA A 56 7.90 -21.18 26.72
CA ALA A 56 8.37 -19.88 27.19
C ALA A 56 9.89 -19.81 27.04
N ARG A 57 10.37 -18.82 26.29
CA ARG A 57 11.79 -18.59 26.05
C ARG A 57 12.22 -17.24 26.61
N PRO A 58 13.09 -17.18 27.63
CA PRO A 58 13.69 -15.94 28.07
C PRO A 58 14.39 -15.25 26.89
N ALA A 59 14.26 -13.92 26.81
CA ALA A 59 14.82 -13.12 25.74
C ALA A 59 15.47 -11.85 26.30
N GLU A 60 16.59 -11.44 25.71
CA GLU A 60 17.12 -10.10 25.92
C GLU A 60 16.24 -9.06 25.22
N ALA A 61 16.28 -7.81 25.67
CA ALA A 61 15.41 -6.75 25.17
C ALA A 61 15.48 -6.57 23.64
N GLY A 62 16.69 -6.56 23.06
CA GLY A 62 16.87 -6.46 21.61
C GLY A 62 16.23 -7.62 20.84
N TYR A 63 16.32 -8.83 21.37
CA TYR A 63 15.71 -10.02 20.76
C TYR A 63 14.19 -10.01 20.90
N ALA A 64 13.67 -9.60 22.06
CA ALA A 64 12.24 -9.42 22.29
C ALA A 64 11.64 -8.34 21.37
N ASN A 65 12.36 -7.24 21.14
CA ASN A 65 11.94 -6.18 20.22
C ASN A 65 11.77 -6.69 18.79
N GLY A 66 12.63 -7.59 18.32
CA GLY A 66 12.47 -8.23 17.01
C GLY A 66 11.12 -8.94 16.86
N PHE A 67 10.72 -9.74 17.86
CA PHE A 67 9.42 -10.41 17.86
C PHE A 67 8.23 -9.44 17.97
N LEU A 68 8.38 -8.35 18.74
CA LEU A 68 7.33 -7.32 18.83
C LEU A 68 7.09 -6.67 17.47
N VAL A 69 8.16 -6.28 16.77
CA VAL A 69 8.11 -5.68 15.43
C VAL A 69 7.46 -6.64 14.43
N GLU A 70 7.91 -7.90 14.42
CA GLU A 70 7.34 -8.94 13.55
C GLU A 70 5.85 -9.16 13.84
N LEU A 71 5.47 -9.26 15.11
CA LEU A 71 4.06 -9.45 15.50
C LEU A 71 3.19 -8.27 15.05
N VAL A 72 3.65 -7.02 15.23
CA VAL A 72 2.93 -5.84 14.72
C VAL A 72 2.78 -5.90 13.20
N ARG A 73 3.88 -6.14 12.48
CA ARG A 73 3.90 -6.15 11.02
C ARG A 73 2.92 -7.18 10.47
N GLU A 74 2.98 -8.41 10.97
CA GLU A 74 2.20 -9.53 10.45
C GLU A 74 0.72 -9.43 10.82
N VAL A 75 0.40 -9.03 12.06
CA VAL A 75 -0.99 -8.83 12.48
C VAL A 75 -1.62 -7.65 11.74
N ARG A 76 -0.93 -6.51 11.60
CA ARG A 76 -1.44 -5.35 10.86
C ARG A 76 -1.58 -5.65 9.37
N ALA A 77 -0.63 -6.38 8.78
CA ALA A 77 -0.75 -6.83 7.40
C ALA A 77 -2.03 -7.66 7.19
N ARG A 78 -2.31 -8.62 8.08
CA ARG A 78 -3.54 -9.43 8.04
C ARG A 78 -4.82 -8.59 8.23
N GLN A 79 -4.78 -7.57 9.08
CA GLN A 79 -5.95 -6.74 9.40
C GLN A 79 -6.24 -5.67 8.35
N HIS A 80 -5.21 -5.13 7.70
CA HIS A 80 -5.35 -3.89 6.92
C HIS A 80 -4.98 -4.04 5.44
N LEU A 81 -4.26 -5.09 5.05
CA LEU A 81 -4.03 -5.36 3.63
C LEU A 81 -5.18 -6.17 3.06
N SER A 82 -6.15 -5.45 2.51
CA SER A 82 -7.30 -6.03 1.83
C SER A 82 -7.25 -5.72 0.34
N GLU A 83 -7.53 -6.72 -0.49
CA GLU A 83 -7.73 -6.54 -1.94
C GLU A 83 -9.04 -5.77 -2.26
N PHE A 84 -9.88 -5.52 -1.25
CA PHE A 84 -11.09 -4.70 -1.38
C PHE A 84 -10.87 -3.23 -1.05
N ALA A 85 -9.73 -2.87 -0.46
CA ALA A 85 -9.44 -1.49 -0.11
C ALA A 85 -9.06 -0.68 -1.35
N ASP A 86 -9.62 0.52 -1.51
CA ASP A 86 -9.31 1.40 -2.64
C ASP A 86 -7.80 1.69 -2.75
N PHE A 87 -7.12 1.80 -1.60
CA PHE A 87 -5.66 1.86 -1.48
C PHE A 87 -5.18 1.02 -0.29
N LYS A 88 -3.96 0.51 -0.39
CA LYS A 88 -3.21 -0.06 0.73
C LYS A 88 -2.38 1.06 1.36
N TYR A 89 -2.55 1.31 2.66
CA TYR A 89 -1.84 2.38 3.37
C TYR A 89 -0.78 1.80 4.30
N PHE A 90 0.32 2.53 4.42
CA PHE A 90 1.48 2.14 5.22
C PHE A 90 1.98 3.35 6.02
N ALA A 91 2.27 3.11 7.30
CA ALA A 91 3.03 4.04 8.13
C ALA A 91 4.50 3.66 8.08
N VAL A 92 5.39 4.63 7.85
CA VAL A 92 6.84 4.43 7.80
C VAL A 92 7.50 5.08 9.02
N PHE A 93 8.46 4.38 9.61
CA PHE A 93 9.12 4.69 10.87
C PHE A 93 10.62 4.88 10.67
N ARG A 94 11.25 5.69 11.53
CA ARG A 94 12.69 5.98 11.44
C ARG A 94 13.55 4.86 12.03
N THR A 95 12.98 4.12 12.97
CA THR A 95 13.59 2.95 13.59
C THR A 95 12.56 1.82 13.67
N ALA A 96 13.03 0.57 13.66
CA ALA A 96 12.15 -0.59 13.74
C ALA A 96 11.29 -0.61 15.01
N VAL A 97 11.82 -0.21 16.16
CA VAL A 97 11.05 -0.26 17.43
C VAL A 97 9.92 0.78 17.50
N ASP A 98 9.99 1.85 16.70
CA ASP A 98 8.96 2.89 16.69
C ASP A 98 7.61 2.36 16.16
N VAL A 99 7.56 1.22 15.46
CA VAL A 99 6.30 0.62 14.95
C VAL A 99 5.31 0.27 16.06
N LEU A 100 5.79 0.16 17.31
CA LEU A 100 4.95 -0.12 18.47
C LEU A 100 4.06 1.06 18.87
N ASP A 101 4.38 2.26 18.37
CA ASP A 101 3.57 3.47 18.58
C ASP A 101 3.36 4.18 17.22
N LEU A 102 2.15 4.03 16.67
CA LEU A 102 1.76 4.71 15.44
C LEU A 102 1.86 6.24 15.53
N GLY A 103 1.88 6.80 16.74
CA GLY A 103 2.23 8.19 17.07
C GLY A 103 3.58 8.64 16.51
N LEU A 104 4.53 7.72 16.38
CA LEU A 104 5.91 7.96 15.95
C LEU A 104 6.11 7.83 14.43
N ALA A 105 5.08 7.40 13.68
CA ALA A 105 5.15 7.34 12.22
C ALA A 105 5.47 8.72 11.66
N HIS A 106 6.49 8.80 10.80
CA HIS A 106 7.00 10.05 10.27
C HIS A 106 6.61 10.30 8.82
N MET A 107 6.11 9.27 8.15
CA MET A 107 5.70 9.29 6.75
C MET A 107 4.49 8.38 6.58
N LEU A 108 3.56 8.82 5.75
CA LEU A 108 2.42 8.04 5.29
C LEU A 108 2.64 7.70 3.83
N VAL A 109 2.54 6.42 3.50
CA VAL A 109 2.62 5.94 2.14
C VAL A 109 1.30 5.28 1.77
N ARG A 110 0.86 5.45 0.52
CA ARG A 110 -0.18 4.62 -0.09
C ARG A 110 0.39 3.90 -1.31
N ARG A 111 -0.13 2.71 -1.56
CA ARG A 111 0.15 1.95 -2.78
C ARG A 111 -1.11 1.93 -3.66
N PRO A 112 -1.21 2.77 -4.70
CA PRO A 112 -2.18 2.55 -5.77
C PRO A 112 -1.83 1.25 -6.50
N GLU A 113 -2.81 0.55 -7.08
CA GLU A 113 -2.67 -0.83 -7.61
C GLU A 113 -1.66 -1.05 -8.76
N PHE A 114 -0.89 -0.03 -9.15
CA PHE A 114 0.02 -0.12 -10.29
C PHE A 114 1.12 0.93 -10.34
N HIS A 115 1.01 2.01 -9.56
CA HIS A 115 2.12 2.97 -9.50
C HIS A 115 3.09 2.55 -8.42
N GLY A 116 4.29 3.11 -8.50
CA GLY A 116 5.18 3.13 -7.35
C GLY A 116 4.44 3.63 -6.12
N ASP A 117 5.08 3.43 -4.98
CA ASP A 117 4.55 3.91 -3.73
C ASP A 117 4.40 5.43 -3.79
N GLN A 118 3.43 5.97 -3.08
CA GLN A 118 3.22 7.42 -3.01
C GLN A 118 3.26 7.88 -1.58
N GLU A 119 4.11 8.85 -1.27
CA GLU A 119 4.15 9.49 0.05
C GLU A 119 3.19 10.67 0.12
N TYR A 120 2.57 10.85 1.29
CA TYR A 120 1.75 12.01 1.55
C TYR A 120 2.66 13.22 1.82
N ALA A 121 2.75 14.13 0.86
CA ALA A 121 3.57 15.33 0.95
C ALA A 121 2.97 16.40 1.89
N GLY A 122 1.72 16.21 2.34
CA GLY A 122 0.90 17.22 3.00
C GLY A 122 -0.05 17.90 2.00
N HIS A 123 -0.91 18.79 2.49
CA HIS A 123 -1.73 19.68 1.64
C HIS A 123 -2.71 18.93 0.72
N HIS A 124 -3.14 17.72 1.09
CA HIS A 124 -3.91 16.81 0.23
C HIS A 124 -3.14 16.30 -1.02
N MET A 125 -1.83 16.45 -1.06
CA MET A 125 -0.99 16.02 -2.18
C MET A 125 -0.25 14.71 -1.89
N TRP A 126 0.02 13.98 -2.97
CA TRP A 126 0.78 12.74 -2.96
C TRP A 126 1.89 12.83 -4.00
N GLU A 127 3.08 12.36 -3.63
CA GLU A 127 4.27 12.35 -4.49
C GLU A 127 4.78 10.92 -4.61
N ASP A 128 5.32 10.57 -5.77
CA ASP A 128 5.91 9.24 -5.98
C ASP A 128 7.13 9.07 -5.06
N THR A 129 7.26 7.89 -4.47
CA THR A 129 8.33 7.53 -3.52
C THR A 129 8.75 6.08 -3.74
N ASP A 130 10.02 5.79 -3.51
CA ASP A 130 10.55 4.43 -3.50
C ASP A 130 10.71 3.89 -2.06
N ALA A 131 10.18 4.60 -1.05
CA ALA A 131 10.47 4.33 0.35
C ALA A 131 10.21 2.89 0.82
N LEU A 132 9.08 2.26 0.44
CA LEU A 132 8.82 0.88 0.87
C LEU A 132 9.70 -0.10 0.09
N HIS A 133 9.92 0.17 -1.18
CA HIS A 133 10.79 -0.63 -2.04
C HIS A 133 12.25 -0.63 -1.57
N ASP A 134 12.76 0.52 -1.14
CA ASP A 134 14.09 0.66 -0.53
C ASP A 134 14.19 -0.11 0.79
N ILE A 135 13.13 -0.12 1.59
CA ILE A 135 13.05 -0.92 2.83
C ILE A 135 13.03 -2.41 2.50
N ASP A 136 12.18 -2.84 1.55
CA ASP A 136 12.05 -4.24 1.12
C ASP A 136 13.35 -4.82 0.55
N ARG A 137 14.16 -3.98 -0.14
CA ARG A 137 15.48 -4.36 -0.66
C ARG A 137 16.60 -4.31 0.38
N GLY A 138 16.32 -3.81 1.58
CA GLY A 138 17.32 -3.58 2.62
C GLY A 138 18.29 -2.43 2.28
N GLU A 139 17.93 -1.52 1.38
CA GLU A 139 18.71 -0.31 1.09
C GLU A 139 18.60 0.70 2.25
N ASP A 140 17.45 0.72 2.95
CA ASP A 140 17.26 1.46 4.22
C ASP A 140 16.88 0.53 5.38
N MET A 141 17.85 -0.28 5.83
CA MET A 141 17.67 -1.26 6.94
C MET A 141 17.32 -0.63 8.30
N ARG A 142 17.33 0.71 8.44
CA ARG A 142 16.99 1.38 9.69
C ARG A 142 15.50 1.65 9.80
N ARG A 143 14.84 1.86 8.67
CA ARG A 143 13.41 2.11 8.62
C ARG A 143 12.65 0.80 8.67
N GLU A 144 11.40 0.95 9.06
CA GLU A 144 10.42 -0.12 9.06
C GLU A 144 9.09 0.47 8.64
N TYR A 145 8.21 -0.35 8.08
CA TYR A 145 6.85 0.08 7.76
C TYR A 145 5.83 -0.98 8.18
N VAL A 146 4.61 -0.52 8.48
CA VAL A 146 3.49 -1.41 8.79
C VAL A 146 2.24 -0.96 8.06
N ALA A 147 1.40 -1.92 7.69
CA ALA A 147 0.09 -1.63 7.11
C ALA A 147 -0.82 -0.92 8.14
N ILE A 148 -1.63 0.02 7.67
CA ILE A 148 -2.59 0.74 8.53
C ILE A 148 -3.95 0.82 7.85
N SER A 149 -5.00 0.98 8.66
CA SER A 149 -6.36 1.20 8.17
C SER A 149 -6.51 2.57 7.50
N ALA A 150 -7.59 2.75 6.74
CA ALA A 150 -7.92 4.05 6.14
C ALA A 150 -8.16 5.15 7.18
N ASP A 151 -8.75 4.82 8.33
CA ASP A 151 -9.00 5.76 9.43
C ASP A 151 -7.69 6.18 10.11
N GLU A 152 -6.77 5.23 10.35
CA GLU A 152 -5.42 5.52 10.83
C GLU A 152 -4.63 6.38 9.84
N ALA A 153 -4.77 6.10 8.54
CA ALA A 153 -4.15 6.92 7.49
C ALA A 153 -4.72 8.35 7.49
N ALA A 154 -6.03 8.53 7.68
CA ALA A 154 -6.64 9.85 7.79
C ALA A 154 -6.13 10.63 9.02
N ALA A 155 -6.00 9.96 10.18
CA ALA A 155 -5.41 10.56 11.37
C ALA A 155 -3.94 10.95 11.15
N LEU A 156 -3.16 10.10 10.46
CA LEU A 156 -1.76 10.39 10.13
C LEU A 156 -1.62 11.57 9.16
N LYS A 157 -2.51 11.68 8.14
CA LYS A 157 -2.56 12.86 7.26
C LYS A 157 -2.77 14.13 8.05
N GLN A 158 -3.77 14.16 8.93
CA GLN A 158 -4.06 15.32 9.76
C GLN A 158 -2.86 15.73 10.62
N ARG A 159 -2.13 14.75 11.19
CA ARG A 159 -0.91 15.01 11.96
C ARG A 159 0.22 15.59 11.10
N ILE A 160 0.41 15.05 9.90
CA ILE A 160 1.40 15.56 8.93
C ILE A 160 1.05 17.02 8.55
N ASP A 161 -0.21 17.30 8.22
CA ASP A 161 -0.66 18.66 7.87
C ASP A 161 -0.52 19.65 9.03
N THR A 162 -0.90 19.24 10.24
CA THR A 162 -0.71 20.03 11.47
C THR A 162 0.76 20.36 11.70
N ARG A 163 1.66 19.39 11.47
CA ARG A 163 3.11 19.62 11.58
C ARG A 163 3.60 20.60 10.51
N TRP A 164 3.15 20.43 9.28
CA TRP A 164 3.47 21.34 8.19
C TRP A 164 3.09 22.78 8.51
N GLU A 165 1.87 22.99 9.00
CA GLU A 165 1.35 24.32 9.37
C GLU A 165 2.08 24.93 10.57
N ASN A 166 2.32 24.16 11.63
CA ASN A 166 2.82 24.70 12.90
C ASN A 166 4.34 24.75 12.99
N GLU A 167 5.04 23.83 12.34
CA GLU A 167 6.49 23.63 12.54
C GLU A 167 7.31 23.84 11.27
N VAL A 168 6.77 23.51 10.09
CA VAL A 168 7.57 23.46 8.87
C VAL A 168 7.47 24.74 8.05
N LEU A 169 6.27 25.15 7.63
CA LEU A 169 6.06 26.26 6.70
C LEU A 169 5.09 27.32 7.24
N ARG A 170 5.27 28.54 6.76
CA ARG A 170 4.24 29.58 6.68
C ARG A 170 3.79 29.70 5.23
N TYR A 171 2.49 29.82 5.01
CA TYR A 171 1.93 29.90 3.68
C TYR A 171 1.60 31.33 3.31
N HIS A 172 1.96 31.70 2.10
CA HIS A 172 1.65 33.01 1.54
C HIS A 172 0.98 32.85 0.19
N VAL A 173 -0.18 33.47 0.01
CA VAL A 173 -0.82 33.54 -1.30
C VAL A 173 -0.30 34.79 -2.01
N VAL A 174 0.34 34.56 -3.16
CA VAL A 174 0.82 35.62 -4.04
C VAL A 174 -0.25 35.88 -5.10
N ARG A 175 -0.71 37.12 -5.19
CA ARG A 175 -1.69 37.57 -6.19
C ARG A 175 -1.08 38.59 -7.13
N ILE A 176 -1.46 38.53 -8.40
CA ILE A 176 -1.11 39.53 -9.41
C ILE A 176 -2.39 40.21 -9.86
N GLY A 177 -2.51 41.53 -9.63
CA GLY A 177 -3.74 42.27 -9.95
C GLY A 177 -4.98 41.72 -9.24
N GLY A 178 -4.83 41.21 -8.01
CA GLY A 178 -5.92 40.64 -7.21
C GLY A 178 -6.27 39.18 -7.49
N THR A 179 -5.70 38.56 -8.53
CA THR A 179 -5.94 37.15 -8.86
C THR A 179 -4.84 36.26 -8.27
N PRO A 180 -5.15 35.16 -7.56
CA PRO A 180 -4.15 34.20 -7.12
C PRO A 180 -3.28 33.71 -8.27
N PHE A 181 -1.96 33.77 -8.08
CA PHE A 181 -0.97 33.33 -9.04
C PHE A 181 -0.19 32.11 -8.52
N ALA A 182 0.14 32.11 -7.23
CA ALA A 182 0.88 31.03 -6.61
C ALA A 182 0.66 31.01 -5.09
N VAL A 183 0.99 29.88 -4.48
CA VAL A 183 1.15 29.72 -3.04
C VAL A 183 2.63 29.51 -2.74
N ALA A 184 3.23 30.36 -1.91
CA ALA A 184 4.59 30.20 -1.43
C ALA A 184 4.60 29.59 -0.02
N GLY A 185 5.45 28.61 0.19
CA GLY A 185 5.77 28.06 1.51
C GLY A 185 7.14 28.57 1.97
N VAL A 186 7.18 29.31 3.07
CA VAL A 186 8.45 29.79 3.66
C VAL A 186 8.74 29.00 4.93
N PRO A 187 9.92 28.39 5.06
CA PRO A 187 10.30 27.68 6.27
C PRO A 187 10.16 28.53 7.52
N ARG A 188 9.49 27.99 8.55
CA ARG A 188 9.46 28.63 9.88
C ARG A 188 10.85 28.69 10.51
N ASN A 189 11.65 27.65 10.27
CA ASN A 189 13.06 27.61 10.61
C ASN A 189 13.91 27.86 9.35
N PRO A 190 14.68 28.96 9.27
CA PRO A 190 15.56 29.27 8.13
C PRO A 190 16.61 28.19 7.83
N HIS A 191 16.92 27.35 8.81
CA HIS A 191 17.87 26.23 8.67
C HIS A 191 17.18 24.90 8.33
N SER A 192 15.87 24.90 8.08
CA SER A 192 15.15 23.70 7.62
C SER A 192 15.67 23.21 6.28
N ALA A 193 15.81 21.89 6.11
CA ALA A 193 16.23 21.28 4.86
C ALA A 193 15.22 21.43 3.71
N VAL A 194 13.96 21.80 4.01
CA VAL A 194 12.91 21.97 2.99
C VAL A 194 13.19 23.18 2.08
N GLY A 195 13.72 24.28 2.65
CA GLY A 195 13.91 25.55 1.94
C GLY A 195 12.59 26.22 1.51
N PRO A 196 12.62 27.42 0.91
CA PRO A 196 11.45 28.05 0.31
C PRO A 196 10.90 27.23 -0.86
N VAL A 197 9.58 27.10 -0.93
CA VAL A 197 8.87 26.37 -1.98
C VAL A 197 7.74 27.22 -2.56
N MET A 198 7.32 26.89 -3.78
CA MET A 198 6.19 27.52 -4.46
C MET A 198 5.33 26.50 -5.20
N PHE A 199 4.04 26.78 -5.26
CA PHE A 199 3.03 26.01 -5.99
C PHE A 199 2.26 26.95 -6.92
N ASN A 200 2.23 26.66 -8.21
CA ASN A 200 1.62 27.49 -9.26
C ASN A 200 0.44 26.80 -9.97
N GLY A 201 0.01 25.62 -9.50
CA GLY A 201 -1.03 24.80 -10.12
C GLY A 201 -0.50 23.71 -11.07
N GLU A 202 0.81 23.62 -11.28
CA GLU A 202 1.45 22.59 -12.10
C GLU A 202 2.19 21.59 -11.21
N GLY A 203 1.69 20.36 -11.11
CA GLY A 203 2.37 19.28 -10.36
C GLY A 203 2.41 19.54 -8.85
N GLY A 204 3.58 19.31 -8.24
CA GLY A 204 3.83 19.48 -6.80
C GLY A 204 4.52 20.80 -6.44
N PHE A 205 4.97 20.93 -5.19
CA PHE A 205 5.78 22.08 -4.77
C PHE A 205 7.14 22.06 -5.46
N VAL A 206 7.57 23.22 -5.95
CA VAL A 206 8.91 23.42 -6.53
C VAL A 206 9.73 24.31 -5.60
N ARG A 207 11.01 24.00 -5.40
CA ARG A 207 11.91 24.86 -4.61
C ARG A 207 12.09 26.22 -5.29
N GLY A 208 11.92 27.29 -4.53
CA GLY A 208 12.06 28.65 -5.03
C GLY A 208 11.64 29.70 -4.02
N ASP A 209 12.40 30.80 -3.94
CA ASP A 209 12.07 31.96 -3.12
C ASP A 209 11.20 32.94 -3.92
N LEU A 210 9.92 32.60 -4.04
CA LEU A 210 8.96 33.43 -4.77
C LEU A 210 8.74 34.78 -4.10
N LEU A 211 8.81 34.85 -2.76
CA LEU A 211 8.54 36.09 -2.04
C LEU A 211 9.60 37.15 -2.33
N SER A 212 10.88 36.78 -2.36
CA SER A 212 11.95 37.70 -2.76
C SER A 212 11.82 38.16 -4.21
N GLN A 213 11.31 37.30 -5.11
CA GLN A 213 11.13 37.66 -6.53
C GLN A 213 10.01 38.66 -6.76
N VAL A 214 8.99 38.70 -5.89
CA VAL A 214 7.81 39.57 -6.06
C VAL A 214 7.78 40.77 -5.11
N ALA A 215 8.78 40.91 -4.23
CA ALA A 215 8.84 41.95 -3.22
C ALA A 215 8.71 43.37 -3.80
N ASP A 216 9.37 43.63 -4.93
CA ASP A 216 9.37 44.95 -5.59
C ASP A 216 8.41 45.04 -6.78
N ALA A 217 7.58 44.01 -7.02
CA ALA A 217 6.68 43.99 -8.15
C ALA A 217 5.39 44.79 -7.86
N PRO A 218 5.14 45.94 -8.52
CA PRO A 218 4.10 46.90 -8.11
C PRO A 218 2.66 46.42 -8.28
N ARG A 219 2.44 45.27 -8.92
CA ARG A 219 1.12 44.63 -9.10
C ARG A 219 0.93 43.37 -8.26
N CYS A 220 1.94 42.99 -7.50
CA CYS A 220 1.91 41.82 -6.66
C CYS A 220 1.44 42.18 -5.25
N SER A 221 0.59 41.36 -4.68
CA SER A 221 0.24 41.41 -3.27
C SER A 221 0.49 40.05 -2.64
N VAL A 222 1.06 40.04 -1.44
CA VAL A 222 1.37 38.83 -0.68
C VAL A 222 0.59 38.86 0.61
N GLU A 223 -0.07 37.75 0.93
CA GLU A 223 -0.88 37.59 2.14
C GLU A 223 -0.48 36.29 2.82
N GLU A 224 -0.08 36.33 4.10
CA GLU A 224 0.08 35.12 4.91
C GLU A 224 -1.30 34.53 5.23
N VAL A 225 -1.48 33.22 5.03
CA VAL A 225 -2.76 32.54 5.19
C VAL A 225 -2.60 31.22 5.96
N PRO A 226 -3.65 30.71 6.61
CA PRO A 226 -3.64 29.35 7.18
C PRO A 226 -3.59 28.28 6.09
N LEU A 227 -3.21 27.05 6.48
CA LEU A 227 -3.04 25.93 5.56
C LEU A 227 -4.32 25.64 4.74
N ASP A 228 -5.50 25.63 5.37
CA ASP A 228 -6.76 25.34 4.69
C ASP A 228 -7.05 26.33 3.55
N HIS A 229 -6.72 27.62 3.76
CA HIS A 229 -6.88 28.63 2.72
C HIS A 229 -5.81 28.45 1.62
N ALA A 230 -4.58 28.12 1.98
CA ALA A 230 -3.53 27.79 1.01
C ALA A 230 -3.95 26.61 0.12
N VAL A 231 -4.43 25.50 0.69
CA VAL A 231 -4.93 24.32 -0.03
C VAL A 231 -6.10 24.67 -0.96
N SER A 232 -7.02 25.50 -0.49
CA SER A 232 -8.12 25.99 -1.34
C SER A 232 -7.59 26.77 -2.56
N VAL A 233 -6.64 27.68 -2.36
CA VAL A 233 -6.02 28.41 -3.47
C VAL A 233 -5.24 27.47 -4.40
N MET A 234 -4.50 26.50 -3.86
CA MET A 234 -3.79 25.50 -4.65
C MET A 234 -4.75 24.74 -5.58
N SER A 235 -5.88 24.26 -5.06
CA SER A 235 -6.89 23.56 -5.87
C SER A 235 -7.47 24.45 -6.97
N ALA A 236 -7.72 25.73 -6.68
CA ALA A 236 -8.18 26.70 -7.67
C ALA A 236 -7.12 26.99 -8.75
N LEU A 237 -5.83 27.01 -8.39
CA LEU A 237 -4.73 27.16 -9.34
C LEU A 237 -4.63 25.95 -10.27
N VAL A 238 -4.78 24.72 -9.76
CA VAL A 238 -4.80 23.50 -10.59
C VAL A 238 -5.95 23.57 -11.61
N GLU A 239 -7.15 23.92 -11.16
CA GLU A 239 -8.30 24.13 -12.05
C GLU A 239 -8.02 25.19 -13.13
N PHE A 240 -7.47 26.35 -12.72
CA PHE A 240 -7.15 27.44 -13.63
C PHE A 240 -6.14 27.02 -14.70
N GLN A 241 -5.05 26.34 -14.30
CA GLN A 241 -4.03 25.87 -15.24
C GLN A 241 -4.61 24.87 -16.23
N ARG A 242 -5.41 23.92 -15.75
CA ARG A 242 -6.09 22.93 -16.60
C ARG A 242 -7.04 23.60 -17.59
N HIS A 243 -7.81 24.60 -17.16
CA HIS A 243 -8.67 25.35 -18.08
C HIS A 243 -7.90 26.16 -19.12
N ARG A 244 -6.73 26.71 -18.75
CA ARG A 244 -5.86 27.40 -19.70
C ARG A 244 -5.30 26.43 -20.75
N SER A 245 -4.95 25.21 -20.35
CA SER A 245 -4.42 24.15 -21.23
C SER A 245 -5.51 23.33 -21.94
N ARG A 246 -6.78 23.76 -21.90
CA ARG A 246 -7.94 22.97 -22.34
C ARG A 246 -7.86 22.44 -23.77
N ALA A 247 -7.13 23.10 -24.67
CA ALA A 247 -6.91 22.60 -26.03
C ALA A 247 -6.29 21.18 -26.06
N GLU A 248 -5.54 20.80 -25.03
CA GLU A 248 -4.85 19.51 -24.89
C GLU A 248 -5.63 18.50 -24.03
N LEU A 249 -6.68 18.93 -23.33
CA LEU A 249 -7.42 18.15 -22.33
C LEU A 249 -8.80 17.72 -22.85
N THR A 250 -8.77 16.73 -23.73
CA THR A 250 -9.96 16.23 -24.46
C THR A 250 -10.46 14.87 -23.97
N GLY A 251 -9.85 14.29 -22.93
CA GLY A 251 -10.17 12.95 -22.41
C GLY A 251 -11.46 12.87 -21.58
N GLY A 252 -12.11 14.01 -21.31
CA GLY A 252 -13.26 14.12 -20.42
C GLY A 252 -12.91 14.87 -19.13
N HIS A 253 -13.67 14.62 -18.07
CA HIS A 253 -13.58 15.33 -16.79
C HIS A 253 -13.62 14.36 -15.61
N ALA A 254 -12.65 14.47 -14.71
CA ALA A 254 -12.73 13.87 -13.38
C ALA A 254 -13.75 14.62 -12.52
N VAL A 255 -14.50 13.91 -11.69
CA VAL A 255 -15.47 14.49 -10.74
C VAL A 255 -15.07 14.15 -9.31
N PHE A 256 -15.13 15.15 -8.44
CA PHE A 256 -14.64 15.10 -7.06
C PHE A 256 -15.73 15.45 -6.06
N ALA A 257 -15.64 14.87 -4.85
CA ALA A 257 -16.62 15.11 -3.79
C ALA A 257 -16.37 16.47 -3.12
N HIS A 258 -15.10 16.83 -2.93
CA HIS A 258 -14.68 18.08 -2.33
C HIS A 258 -13.75 18.87 -3.26
N HIS A 259 -13.63 20.16 -2.98
CA HIS A 259 -12.82 21.07 -3.78
C HIS A 259 -11.33 20.72 -3.73
N GLN A 260 -10.80 20.43 -2.54
CA GLN A 260 -9.40 20.11 -2.30
C GLN A 260 -8.96 18.77 -2.92
N ASP A 261 -9.90 17.84 -3.16
CA ASP A 261 -9.60 16.53 -3.74
C ASP A 261 -9.01 16.64 -5.16
N ARG A 262 -9.16 17.79 -5.84
CA ARG A 262 -8.57 18.05 -7.16
C ARG A 262 -7.04 18.09 -7.16
N LEU A 263 -6.43 18.19 -5.99
CA LEU A 263 -4.98 18.08 -5.81
C LEU A 263 -4.48 16.63 -5.92
N ASP A 264 -5.38 15.66 -5.86
CA ASP A 264 -5.10 14.25 -6.04
C ASP A 264 -6.09 13.64 -7.03
N LEU A 265 -5.66 13.43 -8.27
CA LEU A 265 -6.53 12.85 -9.32
C LEU A 265 -7.14 11.50 -8.89
N ASP A 266 -6.47 10.75 -8.01
CA ASP A 266 -6.99 9.47 -7.54
C ASP A 266 -8.14 9.62 -6.55
N SER A 267 -8.37 10.80 -6.00
CA SER A 267 -9.54 11.08 -5.17
C SER A 267 -10.83 11.30 -5.99
N ALA A 268 -10.75 11.32 -7.33
CA ALA A 268 -11.94 11.37 -8.17
C ALA A 268 -12.83 10.13 -7.97
N TYR A 269 -14.15 10.36 -7.92
CA TYR A 269 -15.15 9.29 -7.78
C TYR A 269 -15.82 8.92 -9.11
N ALA A 270 -15.71 9.76 -10.13
CA ALA A 270 -16.27 9.51 -11.45
C ALA A 270 -15.43 10.16 -12.56
N LEU A 271 -15.61 9.64 -13.78
CA LEU A 271 -15.09 10.18 -15.03
C LEU A 271 -16.26 10.38 -15.98
N VAL A 272 -16.45 11.60 -16.48
CA VAL A 272 -17.58 11.96 -17.34
C VAL A 272 -17.12 12.70 -18.59
N GLN A 273 -17.84 12.53 -19.71
CA GLN A 273 -17.51 13.24 -20.95
C GLN A 273 -17.88 14.73 -20.86
N THR A 274 -19.10 15.03 -20.41
CA THR A 274 -19.60 16.40 -20.21
C THR A 274 -20.07 16.56 -18.77
N PRO A 275 -19.54 17.52 -18.00
CA PRO A 275 -20.02 17.81 -16.65
C PRO A 275 -21.48 18.24 -16.65
N GLU A 276 -22.25 17.71 -15.70
CA GLU A 276 -23.63 18.12 -15.42
C GLU A 276 -23.66 19.17 -14.32
N PRO A 277 -24.76 19.93 -14.16
CA PRO A 277 -24.86 20.98 -13.13
C PRO A 277 -24.62 20.51 -11.68
N HIS A 278 -24.85 19.23 -11.39
CA HIS A 278 -24.63 18.65 -10.07
C HIS A 278 -23.17 18.23 -9.83
N HIS A 279 -22.33 18.16 -10.87
CA HIS A 279 -20.89 17.92 -10.76
C HIS A 279 -20.18 19.21 -10.35
N ARG A 280 -20.20 19.50 -9.04
CA ARG A 280 -19.70 20.78 -8.49
C ARG A 280 -18.20 20.98 -8.65
N TYR A 281 -17.41 19.91 -8.55
CA TYR A 281 -15.96 19.96 -8.60
C TYR A 281 -15.48 19.04 -9.71
N VAL A 282 -14.99 19.62 -10.80
CA VAL A 282 -14.50 18.88 -11.96
C VAL A 282 -13.11 19.34 -12.37
N LEU A 283 -12.37 18.46 -13.02
CA LEU A 283 -11.08 18.77 -13.62
C LEU A 283 -11.02 18.16 -15.03
N PRO A 284 -10.76 18.94 -16.10
CA PRO A 284 -10.58 18.37 -17.43
C PRO A 284 -9.28 17.58 -17.50
N LEU A 285 -9.31 16.46 -18.23
CA LEU A 285 -8.21 15.50 -18.30
C LEU A 285 -7.66 15.36 -19.72
N SER A 286 -6.37 15.03 -19.82
CA SER A 286 -5.81 14.46 -21.04
C SER A 286 -6.37 13.06 -21.29
N HIS A 287 -6.21 12.54 -22.51
CA HIS A 287 -6.63 11.16 -22.83
C HIS A 287 -5.92 10.11 -21.96
N ALA A 288 -4.63 10.30 -21.66
CA ALA A 288 -3.85 9.38 -20.84
C ALA A 288 -4.36 9.37 -19.39
N GLU A 289 -4.61 10.54 -18.81
CA GLU A 289 -5.17 10.67 -17.45
C GLU A 289 -6.59 10.08 -17.37
N ALA A 290 -7.45 10.36 -18.35
CA ALA A 290 -8.79 9.82 -18.40
C ALA A 290 -8.77 8.28 -18.50
N HIS A 291 -7.89 7.72 -19.32
CA HIS A 291 -7.72 6.27 -19.42
C HIS A 291 -7.24 5.66 -18.10
N HIS A 292 -6.23 6.25 -17.44
CA HIS A 292 -5.76 5.76 -16.13
C HIS A 292 -6.84 5.85 -15.05
N LEU A 293 -7.56 6.98 -14.99
CA LEU A 293 -8.66 7.16 -14.04
C LEU A 293 -9.79 6.17 -14.31
N HIS A 294 -10.13 5.92 -15.57
CA HIS A 294 -11.13 4.92 -15.95
C HIS A 294 -10.77 3.54 -15.39
N LEU A 295 -9.54 3.06 -15.61
CA LEU A 295 -9.10 1.76 -15.11
C LEU A 295 -9.19 1.67 -13.58
N ARG A 296 -8.76 2.71 -12.87
CA ARG A 296 -8.86 2.79 -11.40
C ARG A 296 -10.31 2.74 -10.92
N LEU A 297 -11.20 3.52 -11.54
CA LEU A 297 -12.62 3.53 -11.19
C LEU A 297 -13.28 2.16 -11.47
N THR A 298 -12.88 1.47 -12.55
CA THR A 298 -13.30 0.10 -12.84
C THR A 298 -12.89 -0.86 -11.73
N MET A 299 -11.65 -0.81 -11.25
CA MET A 299 -11.19 -1.66 -10.15
C MET A 299 -11.94 -1.38 -8.84
N ARG A 300 -12.15 -0.10 -8.49
CA ARG A 300 -12.96 0.28 -7.31
C ARG A 300 -14.39 -0.20 -7.40
N ALA A 301 -15.01 -0.08 -8.58
CA ALA A 301 -16.35 -0.58 -8.82
C ALA A 301 -16.41 -2.10 -8.65
N ALA A 302 -15.46 -2.84 -9.19
CA ALA A 302 -15.36 -4.30 -9.04
C ALA A 302 -15.20 -4.71 -7.57
N ARG A 303 -14.34 -4.02 -6.80
CA ARG A 303 -14.16 -4.26 -5.36
C ARG A 303 -15.43 -4.05 -4.56
N ARG A 304 -16.18 -2.98 -4.82
CA ARG A 304 -17.45 -2.68 -4.14
C ARG A 304 -18.55 -3.68 -4.51
N ALA A 305 -18.53 -4.13 -5.77
CA ALA A 305 -19.47 -5.12 -6.29
C ALA A 305 -19.11 -6.57 -5.92
N ALA A 306 -17.90 -6.84 -5.44
CA ALA A 306 -17.41 -8.18 -5.14
C ALA A 306 -18.34 -8.91 -4.16
N ARG A 307 -18.66 -10.16 -4.48
CA ARG A 307 -19.47 -11.06 -3.66
C ARG A 307 -18.83 -12.43 -3.66
N PRO A 308 -18.97 -13.19 -2.56
CA PRO A 308 -18.44 -14.54 -2.53
C PRO A 308 -19.19 -15.44 -3.51
N VAL A 309 -18.46 -16.32 -4.18
CA VAL A 309 -18.94 -17.40 -5.05
C VAL A 309 -18.52 -18.70 -4.37
N ASP A 310 -19.46 -19.59 -4.07
CA ASP A 310 -19.16 -20.86 -3.38
C ASP A 310 -18.29 -20.70 -2.12
N GLY A 311 -18.60 -19.68 -1.32
CA GLY A 311 -17.88 -19.38 -0.07
C GLY A 311 -16.52 -18.69 -0.23
N HIS A 312 -16.12 -18.31 -1.45
CA HIS A 312 -14.81 -17.71 -1.72
C HIS A 312 -14.93 -16.39 -2.48
N TYR A 313 -14.00 -15.47 -2.24
CA TYR A 313 -13.76 -14.36 -3.15
C TYR A 313 -12.72 -14.76 -4.19
N TYR A 314 -12.99 -14.44 -5.45
CA TYR A 314 -12.12 -14.75 -6.58
C TYR A 314 -11.52 -13.48 -7.16
N PHE A 315 -10.26 -13.57 -7.57
CA PHE A 315 -9.53 -12.44 -8.12
C PHE A 315 -8.76 -12.87 -9.37
N ALA A 316 -9.06 -12.21 -10.48
CA ALA A 316 -8.25 -12.26 -11.69
C ALA A 316 -6.90 -11.59 -11.41
N VAL A 317 -5.79 -12.27 -11.71
CA VAL A 317 -4.45 -11.72 -11.60
C VAL A 317 -4.01 -11.23 -12.98
N LEU A 318 -3.70 -9.94 -13.07
CA LEU A 318 -3.46 -9.21 -14.31
C LEU A 318 -2.00 -8.81 -14.44
N ALA A 319 -1.47 -8.83 -15.66
CA ALA A 319 -0.10 -8.40 -15.91
C ALA A 319 0.05 -6.88 -15.77
N SER A 320 -1.03 -6.14 -16.06
CA SER A 320 -1.06 -4.69 -15.93
C SER A 320 -2.45 -4.17 -15.60
N LEU A 321 -2.51 -2.95 -15.07
CA LEU A 321 -3.78 -2.22 -14.87
C LEU A 321 -4.57 -2.06 -16.18
N ARG A 322 -3.90 -2.02 -17.33
CA ARG A 322 -4.56 -1.88 -18.65
C ARG A 322 -5.45 -3.07 -18.97
N ASP A 323 -5.17 -4.23 -18.37
CA ASP A 323 -5.96 -5.44 -18.56
C ASP A 323 -7.19 -5.49 -17.62
N ALA A 324 -7.35 -4.52 -16.70
CA ALA A 324 -8.51 -4.48 -15.79
C ALA A 324 -9.85 -4.27 -16.52
N ALA A 325 -9.82 -3.68 -17.73
CA ALA A 325 -10.99 -3.57 -18.59
C ALA A 325 -11.36 -4.89 -19.29
N GLU A 326 -10.43 -5.85 -19.34
CA GLU A 326 -10.61 -7.16 -19.99
C GLU A 326 -10.17 -8.28 -19.04
N PRO A 327 -10.97 -8.63 -18.02
CA PRO A 327 -10.58 -9.60 -16.98
C PRO A 327 -10.19 -10.98 -17.53
N ASP A 328 -10.71 -11.34 -18.71
CA ASP A 328 -10.40 -12.59 -19.42
C ASP A 328 -8.93 -12.67 -19.89
N ARG A 329 -8.17 -11.56 -19.83
CA ARG A 329 -6.71 -11.51 -20.03
C ARG A 329 -5.90 -11.94 -18.81
N ALA A 330 -6.55 -12.29 -17.71
CA ALA A 330 -5.87 -12.79 -16.52
C ALA A 330 -4.88 -13.90 -16.89
N PHE A 331 -3.65 -13.76 -16.40
CA PHE A 331 -2.64 -14.82 -16.55
C PHE A 331 -2.78 -15.85 -15.44
N SER A 332 -3.43 -15.48 -14.33
CA SER A 332 -3.66 -16.35 -13.19
C SER A 332 -5.00 -16.01 -12.51
N LEU A 333 -5.48 -16.94 -11.70
CA LEU A 333 -6.70 -16.80 -10.91
C LEU A 333 -6.38 -17.25 -9.48
N ILE A 334 -6.69 -16.40 -8.52
CA ILE A 334 -6.55 -16.71 -7.10
C ILE A 334 -7.89 -16.59 -6.38
N ARG A 335 -8.00 -17.20 -5.22
CA ARG A 335 -9.16 -17.07 -4.34
C ARG A 335 -8.76 -17.06 -2.87
N CYS A 336 -9.65 -16.59 -2.02
CA CYS A 336 -9.55 -16.75 -0.57
C CYS A 336 -10.95 -17.02 0.03
N PRO A 337 -11.04 -17.74 1.16
CA PRO A 337 -12.30 -17.95 1.88
C PRO A 337 -12.94 -16.62 2.29
N ALA A 338 -14.27 -16.56 2.27
CA ALA A 338 -15.01 -15.35 2.63
C ALA A 338 -15.20 -15.17 4.15
N ASP A 339 -15.07 -16.24 4.93
CA ASP A 339 -15.43 -16.34 6.35
C ASP A 339 -14.24 -16.62 7.29
N ALA A 340 -13.05 -16.81 6.74
CA ALA A 340 -11.85 -17.17 7.49
C ALA A 340 -10.70 -16.21 7.23
N ALA A 341 -9.63 -16.34 8.03
CA ALA A 341 -8.37 -15.67 7.75
C ALA A 341 -7.92 -16.01 6.31
N PRO A 342 -7.41 -15.04 5.55
CA PRO A 342 -7.16 -15.22 4.13
C PRO A 342 -6.09 -16.28 3.90
N ARG A 343 -6.53 -17.51 3.59
CA ARG A 343 -5.70 -18.55 3.01
C ARG A 343 -5.83 -18.42 1.50
N TRP A 344 -4.80 -17.85 0.88
CA TRP A 344 -4.80 -17.63 -0.55
C TRP A 344 -4.54 -18.94 -1.29
N GLU A 345 -5.32 -19.17 -2.33
CA GLU A 345 -5.16 -20.32 -3.21
C GLU A 345 -5.08 -19.87 -4.67
N LEU A 346 -4.19 -20.49 -5.42
CA LEU A 346 -3.95 -20.32 -6.84
C LEU A 346 -4.68 -21.42 -7.62
N PHE A 347 -5.46 -21.06 -8.62
CA PHE A 347 -6.07 -22.03 -9.54
C PHE A 347 -4.97 -22.76 -10.31
N LEU A 348 -4.98 -24.10 -10.34
CA LEU A 348 -4.09 -24.89 -11.20
C LEU A 348 -4.87 -25.43 -12.41
N ARG A 349 -5.93 -26.17 -12.14
CA ARG A 349 -6.81 -26.82 -13.12
C ARG A 349 -8.19 -27.10 -12.51
N PRO A 350 -9.20 -27.54 -13.27
CA PRO A 350 -10.53 -27.82 -12.72
C PRO A 350 -10.47 -28.75 -11.51
N GLY A 351 -11.04 -28.30 -10.39
CA GLY A 351 -11.06 -29.04 -9.11
C GLY A 351 -9.76 -28.96 -8.29
N GLU A 352 -8.72 -28.28 -8.76
CA GLU A 352 -7.43 -28.21 -8.07
C GLU A 352 -6.92 -26.78 -7.88
N TRP A 353 -6.67 -26.46 -6.61
CA TRP A 353 -6.18 -25.19 -6.12
C TRP A 353 -4.94 -25.43 -5.25
N LEU A 354 -3.94 -24.56 -5.37
CA LEU A 354 -2.66 -24.67 -4.67
C LEU A 354 -2.52 -23.54 -3.65
N PRO A 355 -1.95 -23.78 -2.45
CA PRO A 355 -1.60 -22.70 -1.54
C PRO A 355 -0.67 -21.67 -2.21
N THR A 356 -0.97 -20.39 -2.03
CA THR A 356 -0.15 -19.29 -2.56
C THR A 356 0.05 -18.20 -1.52
N SER A 357 1.02 -17.33 -1.75
CA SER A 357 1.25 -16.16 -0.89
C SER A 357 0.18 -15.10 -1.14
N SER A 358 0.02 -14.17 -0.19
CA SER A 358 -0.82 -12.99 -0.39
C SER A 358 -0.40 -12.23 -1.66
N PRO A 359 -1.34 -11.76 -2.49
CA PRO A 359 -1.05 -11.12 -3.78
C PRO A 359 -0.63 -9.66 -3.62
N LEU A 360 0.07 -9.30 -2.54
CA LEU A 360 0.35 -7.90 -2.16
C LEU A 360 1.05 -7.09 -3.25
N THR A 361 1.84 -7.76 -4.09
CA THR A 361 2.63 -7.19 -5.19
C THR A 361 1.99 -7.39 -6.56
N LEU A 362 0.82 -8.03 -6.64
CA LEU A 362 0.13 -8.36 -7.87
C LEU A 362 -1.03 -7.39 -8.14
N VAL A 363 -1.35 -7.20 -9.43
CA VAL A 363 -2.57 -6.51 -9.84
C VAL A 363 -3.71 -7.51 -9.78
N THR A 364 -4.62 -7.35 -8.82
CA THR A 364 -5.76 -8.25 -8.66
C THR A 364 -7.07 -7.53 -8.93
N LEU A 365 -7.99 -8.18 -9.63
CA LEU A 365 -9.32 -7.67 -9.89
C LEU A 365 -10.35 -8.66 -9.32
N PRO A 366 -11.19 -8.25 -8.35
CA PRO A 366 -12.29 -9.09 -7.88
C PRO A 366 -13.26 -9.39 -9.02
N ILE A 367 -13.66 -10.66 -9.14
CA ILE A 367 -14.52 -11.13 -10.24
C ILE A 367 -15.72 -11.93 -9.73
N GLY A 368 -16.79 -11.95 -10.52
CA GLY A 368 -18.01 -12.72 -10.25
C GLY A 368 -18.00 -14.13 -10.85
N ALA A 369 -19.04 -14.92 -10.56
CA ALA A 369 -19.14 -16.33 -10.97
C ALA A 369 -18.95 -16.55 -12.49
N GLU A 370 -19.61 -15.74 -13.33
CA GLU A 370 -19.50 -15.86 -14.79
C GLU A 370 -18.06 -15.65 -15.29
N GLN A 371 -17.33 -14.70 -14.69
CA GLN A 371 -15.92 -14.44 -15.02
C GLN A 371 -15.02 -15.57 -14.52
N VAL A 372 -15.30 -16.16 -13.36
CA VAL A 372 -14.57 -17.33 -12.85
C VAL A 372 -14.65 -18.49 -13.84
N GLU A 373 -15.83 -18.79 -14.37
CA GLU A 373 -16.00 -19.86 -15.37
C GLU A 373 -15.19 -19.60 -16.64
N ARG A 374 -15.27 -18.37 -17.19
CA ARG A 374 -14.52 -18.02 -18.41
C ARG A 374 -13.01 -18.07 -18.21
N ILE A 375 -12.52 -17.51 -17.11
CA ILE A 375 -11.09 -17.44 -16.81
C ILE A 375 -10.53 -18.83 -16.51
N THR A 376 -11.21 -19.65 -15.71
CA THR A 376 -10.78 -21.04 -15.44
C THR A 376 -10.73 -21.88 -16.72
N ALA A 377 -11.72 -21.75 -17.61
CA ALA A 377 -11.71 -22.42 -18.91
C ALA A 377 -10.53 -21.97 -19.79
N ALA A 378 -10.22 -20.67 -19.80
CA ALA A 378 -9.08 -20.13 -20.55
C ALA A 378 -7.73 -20.60 -19.98
N LEU A 379 -7.61 -20.71 -18.65
CA LEU A 379 -6.37 -21.10 -17.98
C LEU A 379 -6.10 -22.62 -18.02
N ALA A 380 -7.13 -23.47 -18.02
CA ALA A 380 -7.00 -24.93 -17.92
C ALA A 380 -6.16 -25.57 -19.04
N GLY A 381 -6.10 -24.95 -20.23
CA GLY A 381 -5.34 -25.45 -21.38
C GLY A 381 -3.99 -24.79 -21.62
N ARG A 382 -3.58 -23.83 -20.76
CA ARG A 382 -2.37 -23.02 -21.00
C ARG A 382 -1.13 -23.64 -20.38
N THR A 383 0.00 -23.45 -21.06
CA THR A 383 1.32 -23.58 -20.43
C THR A 383 1.50 -22.43 -19.46
N ARG A 384 1.87 -22.75 -18.22
CA ARG A 384 2.04 -21.79 -17.13
C ARG A 384 3.41 -21.94 -16.51
N HIS A 385 3.94 -20.86 -15.98
CA HIS A 385 5.22 -20.87 -15.26
C HIS A 385 4.93 -20.55 -13.81
N LEU A 386 5.31 -21.45 -12.91
CA LEU A 386 5.10 -21.31 -11.48
C LEU A 386 6.44 -21.10 -10.80
N GLN A 387 6.47 -20.17 -9.88
CA GLN A 387 7.57 -19.94 -8.96
C GLN A 387 7.24 -20.65 -7.65
N ILE A 388 8.15 -21.52 -7.23
CA ILE A 388 8.05 -22.23 -5.97
C ILE A 388 9.15 -21.73 -5.04
N VAL A 389 8.74 -21.23 -3.88
CA VAL A 389 9.62 -20.72 -2.83
C VAL A 389 9.34 -21.49 -1.54
N ASN A 390 10.39 -22.03 -0.93
CA ASN A 390 10.37 -22.48 0.46
C ASN A 390 10.87 -21.31 1.30
N GLY A 391 10.28 -21.03 2.47
CA GLY A 391 10.63 -19.87 3.32
C GLY A 391 12.11 -19.71 3.73
N GLU A 392 13.01 -20.58 3.25
CA GLU A 392 14.46 -20.44 3.31
C GLU A 392 14.99 -19.46 2.24
N PRO A 393 15.81 -18.46 2.64
CA PRO A 393 16.45 -17.55 1.70
C PRO A 393 17.23 -18.28 0.60
N GLY A 394 16.98 -17.92 -0.66
CA GLY A 394 17.70 -18.45 -1.82
C GLY A 394 17.12 -19.73 -2.43
N PHE A 395 16.09 -20.33 -1.83
CA PHE A 395 15.38 -21.45 -2.47
C PHE A 395 14.31 -20.93 -3.43
N LEU A 396 14.64 -20.97 -4.72
CA LEU A 396 13.73 -20.67 -5.82
C LEU A 396 13.75 -21.80 -6.85
N ARG A 397 12.58 -22.30 -7.24
CA ARG A 397 12.42 -23.19 -8.40
C ARG A 397 11.38 -22.63 -9.35
N ILE A 398 11.68 -22.70 -10.64
CA ILE A 398 10.74 -22.36 -11.70
C ILE A 398 10.24 -23.65 -12.31
N VAL A 399 8.92 -23.83 -12.28
CA VAL A 399 8.22 -24.97 -12.85
C VAL A 399 7.43 -24.52 -14.06
N ARG A 400 7.65 -25.15 -15.21
CA ARG A 400 6.76 -25.07 -16.36
C ARG A 400 5.72 -26.15 -16.23
N TRP A 401 4.48 -25.74 -16.07
CA TRP A 401 3.34 -26.63 -16.00
C TRP A 401 2.58 -26.62 -17.32
N THR A 402 2.23 -27.81 -17.81
CA THR A 402 1.31 -28.01 -18.92
C THR A 402 0.24 -29.02 -18.49
N PRO A 403 -0.88 -29.13 -19.23
CA PRO A 403 -1.87 -30.18 -18.97
C PRO A 403 -1.30 -31.61 -19.00
N ALA A 404 -0.16 -31.83 -19.66
CA ALA A 404 0.44 -33.14 -19.86
C ALA A 404 1.72 -33.40 -19.05
N SER A 405 2.38 -32.36 -18.53
CA SER A 405 3.68 -32.48 -17.87
C SER A 405 3.95 -31.37 -16.86
N GLU A 406 4.81 -31.70 -15.90
CA GLU A 406 5.45 -30.74 -15.01
C GLU A 406 6.95 -30.82 -15.27
N GLU A 407 7.59 -29.68 -15.52
CA GLU A 407 9.02 -29.62 -15.83
C GLU A 407 9.70 -28.50 -15.04
N THR A 408 10.98 -28.68 -14.69
CA THR A 408 11.82 -27.68 -14.02
C THR A 408 13.11 -27.48 -14.80
N ARG A 409 13.81 -26.36 -14.56
CA ARG A 409 15.19 -26.13 -15.03
C ARG A 409 16.10 -25.69 -13.88
N GLU A 410 17.37 -26.06 -13.92
CA GLU A 410 18.36 -25.72 -12.88
C GLU A 410 18.94 -24.30 -13.02
N GLY A 411 18.74 -23.65 -14.17
CA GLY A 411 19.16 -22.27 -14.44
C GLY A 411 18.44 -21.70 -15.67
N PRO A 412 18.63 -20.39 -15.97
CA PRO A 412 17.95 -19.72 -17.08
C PRO A 412 18.19 -20.43 -18.43
N ASP A 413 19.43 -20.86 -18.70
CA ASP A 413 19.82 -21.51 -19.96
C ASP A 413 19.71 -23.05 -19.93
N GLY A 414 19.26 -23.62 -18.81
CA GLY A 414 19.16 -25.08 -18.65
C GLY A 414 17.96 -25.68 -19.41
N PRO A 415 18.06 -26.94 -19.88
CA PRO A 415 16.91 -27.62 -20.48
C PRO A 415 15.81 -27.88 -19.44
N TRP A 416 14.56 -27.85 -19.90
CA TRP A 416 13.42 -28.30 -19.10
C TRP A 416 13.49 -29.82 -18.91
N GLN A 417 13.38 -30.26 -17.67
CA GLN A 417 13.40 -31.66 -17.28
C GLN A 417 12.12 -32.01 -16.52
N PRO A 418 11.50 -33.18 -16.77
CA PRO A 418 10.33 -33.62 -16.02
C PRO A 418 10.59 -33.61 -14.51
N CYS A 419 9.62 -33.11 -13.76
CA CYS A 419 9.67 -33.09 -12.30
C CYS A 419 8.29 -33.43 -11.69
N TYR A 420 8.25 -33.48 -10.36
CA TYR A 420 7.03 -33.71 -9.58
C TYR A 420 7.10 -32.86 -8.30
N LEU A 421 7.30 -31.56 -8.46
CA LEU A 421 7.47 -30.61 -7.37
C LEU A 421 6.11 -30.13 -6.84
N ILE A 422 5.15 -29.84 -7.73
CA ILE A 422 3.81 -29.38 -7.33
C ILE A 422 3.12 -30.46 -6.48
N GLY A 423 3.10 -31.70 -6.97
CA GLY A 423 2.46 -32.81 -6.27
C GLY A 423 3.16 -33.19 -4.96
N ARG A 424 4.45 -32.87 -4.82
CA ARG A 424 5.23 -33.12 -3.60
C ARG A 424 4.97 -32.08 -2.52
N TRP A 425 4.86 -30.81 -2.90
CA TRP A 425 4.89 -29.70 -1.94
C TRP A 425 3.55 -29.01 -1.69
N ARG A 426 2.48 -29.43 -2.39
CA ARG A 426 1.12 -28.89 -2.21
C ARG A 426 0.61 -28.91 -0.76
N ASP A 427 1.10 -29.84 0.05
CA ASP A 427 0.68 -30.04 1.44
C ASP A 427 1.71 -29.53 2.46
N GLU A 428 2.87 -29.01 2.01
CA GLU A 428 3.89 -28.49 2.90
C GLU A 428 3.62 -27.01 3.23
N PRO A 429 3.37 -26.65 4.50
CA PRO A 429 2.89 -25.31 4.88
C PRO A 429 3.94 -24.19 4.73
N THR A 430 5.22 -24.54 4.62
CA THR A 430 6.32 -23.58 4.44
C THR A 430 6.57 -23.19 2.99
N TRP A 431 5.84 -23.80 2.05
CA TRP A 431 6.02 -23.61 0.63
C TRP A 431 4.94 -22.71 0.05
N THR A 432 5.35 -21.81 -0.82
CA THR A 432 4.44 -20.92 -1.56
C THR A 432 4.65 -21.10 -3.05
N ILE A 433 3.55 -21.24 -3.77
CA ILE A 433 3.53 -21.38 -5.23
C ILE A 433 2.85 -20.14 -5.80
N THR A 434 3.58 -19.36 -6.59
CA THR A 434 3.06 -18.15 -7.25
C THR A 434 3.23 -18.25 -8.75
N GLU A 435 2.43 -17.51 -9.51
CA GLU A 435 2.64 -17.36 -10.95
C GLU A 435 3.14 -15.93 -11.20
N PRO A 436 4.36 -15.74 -11.73
CA PRO A 436 4.88 -14.42 -12.04
C PRO A 436 4.17 -13.85 -13.27
N GLY A 437 3.91 -12.54 -13.26
CA GLY A 437 3.25 -11.83 -14.36
C GLY A 437 4.11 -11.56 -15.60
N TRP A 438 5.38 -12.01 -15.62
CA TRP A 438 6.27 -11.84 -16.76
C TRP A 438 6.45 -13.15 -17.56
N PRO A 439 6.60 -13.09 -18.90
CA PRO A 439 6.97 -14.25 -19.68
C PRO A 439 8.38 -14.72 -19.29
N VAL A 440 8.51 -15.98 -18.88
CA VAL A 440 9.77 -16.60 -18.44
C VAL A 440 10.68 -17.01 -19.62
N GLU A 441 10.34 -16.59 -20.84
CA GLU A 441 11.05 -16.91 -22.08
C GLU A 441 12.29 -16.03 -22.37
N ARG A 442 12.88 -15.37 -21.36
CA ARG A 442 14.16 -14.68 -21.51
C ARG A 442 15.33 -15.48 -20.96
#